data_AF-A0A5K1BKJ9-F1
#
_entry.id   AF-A0A5K1BKJ9-F1
#
_cell.length_a   1.000
_cell.length_b   1.000
_cell.length_c   1.000
_cell.angle_alpha   90.00
_cell.angle_beta   90.00
_cell.angle_gamma   90.00
#
_symmetry.space_group_name_H-M   'P 1'
#
loop_
_entity.id
_entity.type
_entity.pdbx_description
1 polymer ?
#
loop_
_entity_poly.entity_id
_entity_poly.type
_entity_poly.pdbx_seq_one_letter_code
_entity_poly.pdbx_strand_id
1 'polypeptide(L)' 'WADKIHGLTVPADGSYHVQTLHEPIGVAGQIIPWNFPLLMYAWKVGPALACGNSIVLKTAEQTPLSALYVSNLLLE' A
#
# COMPACT_ATOMS: atom_id res chain seq x y z
N TRP A 1 7.83 8.60 2.06
CA TRP A 1 7.53 7.45 2.92
C TRP A 1 8.17 6.18 2.39
N ALA A 2 8.15 5.90 1.08
CA ALA A 2 8.67 4.64 0.53
C ALA A 2 10.11 4.25 0.97
N ASP A 3 11.00 5.23 1.14
CA ASP A 3 12.40 5.07 1.57
C ASP A 3 12.62 5.23 3.09
N LYS A 4 11.55 5.52 3.84
CA LYS A 4 11.58 5.89 5.26
C LYS A 4 10.85 4.89 6.16
N ILE A 5 10.54 3.72 5.62
CA ILE A 5 9.98 2.60 6.39
C ILE A 5 11.15 1.86 7.03
N HIS A 6 11.50 2.28 8.25
CA HIS A 6 12.62 1.71 8.99
C HIS A 6 12.14 0.72 10.04
N GLY A 7 12.91 -0.36 10.23
CA GLY A 7 12.78 -1.23 11.38
C GLY A 7 13.52 -0.69 12.60
N LEU A 8 13.67 -1.52 13.64
CA LEU A 8 14.27 -1.11 14.92
C LEU A 8 15.32 -2.11 15.38
N THR A 9 16.41 -1.61 15.95
CA THR A 9 17.33 -2.44 16.74
C THR A 9 16.84 -2.46 18.19
N VAL A 10 16.57 -3.65 18.72
CA VAL A 10 15.96 -3.81 20.05
C VAL A 10 17.00 -4.36 21.02
N PRO A 11 17.16 -3.77 22.22
CA PRO A 11 18.01 -4.35 23.24
C PRO A 11 17.42 -5.69 23.71
N ALA A 12 18.22 -6.75 23.62
CA ALA A 12 17.84 -8.08 24.04
C ALA A 12 18.52 -8.46 25.36
N ASP A 13 17.85 -9.26 26.18
CA ASP A 13 18.48 -9.86 27.36
C ASP A 13 19.45 -10.96 26.91
N GLY A 14 20.74 -10.78 27.22
CA GLY A 14 21.81 -11.72 26.86
C GLY A 14 22.58 -11.34 25.59
N SER A 15 23.36 -12.30 25.06
CA SER A 15 24.26 -12.09 23.91
C SER A 15 23.56 -12.34 22.57
N TYR A 16 22.46 -11.63 22.32
CA TYR A 16 21.71 -11.71 21.06
C TYR A 16 21.66 -10.34 20.38
N HIS A 17 21.82 -10.33 19.06
CA HIS A 17 21.52 -9.17 18.24
C HIS A 17 20.09 -9.30 17.71
N VAL A 18 19.20 -8.39 18.10
CA VAL A 18 17.80 -8.39 17.68
C VAL A 18 17.50 -7.13 16.89
N GLN A 19 16.99 -7.33 15.68
CA GLN A 19 16.50 -6.26 14.80
C GLN A 19 15.14 -6.65 14.23
N THR A 20 14.25 -5.68 14.10
CA THR A 20 13.00 -5.82 13.37
C THR A 20 13.18 -5.23 11.98
N LEU A 21 12.56 -5.85 10.98
CA LEU A 21 12.47 -5.32 9.62
C LEU A 21 10.99 -5.16 9.28
N HIS A 22 10.66 -4.08 8.58
CA HIS A 22 9.31 -3.87 8.05
C HIS A 22 9.28 -4.31 6.60
N GLU A 23 8.80 -5.53 6.39
CA GLU A 23 8.68 -6.14 5.06
C GLU A 23 7.26 -5.96 4.50
N PRO A 24 7.09 -5.96 3.17
CA PRO A 24 5.77 -5.99 2.55
C PRO A 24 5.00 -7.23 2.98
N ILE A 25 3.68 -7.08 3.09
CA ILE A 25 2.76 -8.19 3.36
C ILE A 25 2.65 -9.09 2.13
N GLY A 26 2.73 -8.50 0.93
CA GLY A 26 2.62 -9.20 -0.35
C GLY A 26 1.47 -8.66 -1.19
N VAL A 27 0.47 -9.48 -1.49
CA VAL A 27 -0.68 -9.09 -2.32
C VAL A 27 -1.83 -8.58 -1.44
N ALA A 28 -2.25 -7.33 -1.65
CA ALA A 28 -3.33 -6.67 -0.92
C ALA A 28 -4.60 -6.53 -1.79
N GLY A 29 -5.69 -7.18 -1.37
CA GLY A 29 -7.02 -6.95 -1.92
C GLY A 29 -7.64 -5.67 -1.34
N GLN A 30 -7.97 -4.69 -2.20
CA GLN A 30 -8.47 -3.38 -1.78
C GLN A 30 -9.86 -3.12 -2.36
N ILE A 31 -10.79 -2.65 -1.54
CA ILE A 31 -12.14 -2.22 -1.95
C ILE A 31 -12.32 -0.76 -1.56
N ILE A 32 -12.79 0.08 -2.49
CA ILE A 32 -13.01 1.53 -2.27
C ILE A 32 -14.48 1.95 -2.47
N PRO A 33 -14.98 2.94 -1.70
CA PRO A 33 -16.35 3.46 -1.82
C PRO A 33 -16.49 4.50 -2.94
N TRP A 34 -17.74 4.92 -3.20
CA TRP A 34 -18.11 5.75 -4.35
C TRP A 34 -17.99 7.27 -4.15
N ASN A 35 -17.89 7.75 -2.91
CA ASN A 35 -18.03 9.17 -2.55
C ASN A 35 -16.85 10.06 -3.00
N PHE A 36 -15.62 9.54 -2.94
CA PHE A 36 -14.43 10.25 -3.43
C PHE A 36 -13.52 9.27 -4.19
N PRO A 37 -13.91 8.80 -5.39
CA PRO A 37 -13.31 7.62 -6.02
C PRO A 37 -11.81 7.77 -6.26
N LEU A 38 -11.36 8.93 -6.73
CA LEU A 38 -9.94 9.20 -6.96
C LEU A 38 -9.12 9.34 -5.67
N LEU A 39 -9.67 10.02 -4.66
CA LEU A 39 -9.01 10.18 -3.37
C LEU A 39 -8.89 8.84 -2.64
N MET A 40 -9.96 8.05 -2.63
CA MET A 40 -9.97 6.72 -2.00
C MET A 40 -9.02 5.76 -2.70
N TYR A 41 -8.93 5.83 -4.03
CA TYR A 41 -7.91 5.11 -4.79
C TYR A 41 -6.51 5.48 -4.28
N ALA A 42 -6.17 6.77 -4.29
CA ALA A 42 -4.83 7.24 -3.90
C ALA A 42 -4.48 6.88 -2.45
N TRP A 43 -5.44 7.00 -1.53
CA TRP A 43 -5.27 6.65 -0.11
C TRP A 43 -5.03 5.17 0.14
N LYS A 44 -5.53 4.28 -0.71
CA LYS A 44 -5.25 2.85 -0.57
C LYS A 44 -4.04 2.40 -1.37
N VAL A 45 -3.92 2.84 -2.62
CA VAL A 45 -2.88 2.41 -3.54
C VAL A 45 -1.52 3.02 -3.19
N GLY A 46 -1.49 4.32 -2.88
CA GLY A 46 -0.26 5.05 -2.54
C GLY A 46 0.55 4.41 -1.40
N PRO A 47 -0.01 4.25 -0.18
CA PRO A 47 0.74 3.64 0.91
C PRO A 47 1.04 2.16 0.69
N ALA A 48 0.16 1.40 0.03
CA ALA A 48 0.40 -0.01 -0.23
C ALA A 48 1.60 -0.22 -1.17
N LEU A 49 1.69 0.56 -2.27
CA LEU A 49 2.84 0.56 -3.16
C LEU A 49 4.10 1.10 -2.47
N ALA A 50 3.97 2.16 -1.66
CA ALA A 50 5.11 2.71 -0.92
C ALA A 50 5.73 1.69 0.05
N CYS A 51 4.92 0.79 0.62
CA CYS A 51 5.40 -0.32 1.44
C CYS A 51 5.86 -1.55 0.64
N GLY A 52 5.86 -1.51 -0.70
CA GLY A 52 6.30 -2.63 -1.55
C GLY A 52 5.26 -3.72 -1.78
N ASN A 53 3.97 -3.47 -1.50
CA ASN A 53 2.91 -4.45 -1.75
C ASN A 53 2.44 -4.43 -3.20
N SER A 54 1.98 -5.58 -3.69
CA SER A 54 1.19 -5.70 -4.92
C SER A 54 -0.30 -5.56 -4.59
N ILE A 55 -1.13 -5.11 -5.54
CA ILE A 55 -2.52 -4.73 -5.25
C ILE A 55 -3.48 -5.36 -6.25
N VAL A 56 -4.63 -5.84 -5.76
CA VAL A 56 -5.82 -6.13 -6.56
C VAL A 56 -6.94 -5.24 -6.07
N LEU A 57 -7.43 -4.34 -6.92
CA LEU A 57 -8.38 -3.29 -6.52
C LEU A 57 -9.78 -3.55 -7.10
N LYS A 58 -10.81 -3.49 -6.25
CA LYS A 58 -12.22 -3.41 -6.63
C LYS A 58 -12.78 -2.03 -6.32
N THR A 59 -13.28 -1.36 -7.35
CA THR A 59 -13.87 -0.03 -7.25
C THR A 59 -15.38 -0.12 -6.99
N ALA A 60 -15.98 0.95 -6.48
CA ALA A 60 -17.44 1.04 -6.43
C ALA A 60 -18.03 0.97 -7.85
N GLU A 61 -19.17 0.28 -8.00
CA GLU A 61 -19.82 0.09 -9.30
C GLU A 61 -20.44 1.39 -9.84
N GLN A 62 -20.76 2.34 -8.95
CA GLN A 62 -21.30 3.66 -9.30
C GLN A 62 -20.24 4.57 -9.94
N THR A 63 -18.97 4.42 -9.54
CA THR A 63 -17.88 5.33 -9.93
C THR A 63 -16.58 4.61 -10.34
N PRO A 64 -16.61 3.70 -11.34
CA PRO A 64 -15.43 2.91 -11.73
C PRO A 64 -14.44 3.70 -12.63
N LEU A 65 -14.93 4.66 -13.41
CA LEU A 65 -14.18 5.26 -14.52
C LEU A 65 -12.90 5.98 -14.09
N SER A 66 -12.93 6.72 -12.98
CA SER A 66 -11.75 7.46 -12.50
C SER A 66 -10.60 6.53 -12.16
N ALA A 67 -10.89 5.41 -11.51
CA ALA A 67 -9.87 4.43 -11.16
C ALA A 67 -9.30 3.73 -12.40
N LEU A 68 -10.15 3.36 -13.36
CA LEU A 68 -9.72 2.74 -14.62
C LEU A 68 -8.79 3.68 -15.41
N TYR A 69 -9.11 4.98 -15.48
CA TYR A 69 -8.26 5.94 -16.16
C TYR A 69 -6.89 6.07 -15.48
N VAL A 70 -6.84 6.17 -14.15
CA VAL A 70 -5.57 6.20 -13.40
C VAL A 70 -4.77 4.91 -13.58
N SER A 71 -5.44 3.75 -13.67
CA SER A 71 -4.76 2.49 -13.94
C SER A 71 -4.08 2.47 -15.31
N ASN A 72 -4.62 3.15 -16.33
CA ASN A 72 -3.91 3.30 -17.61
C ASN A 72 -2.64 4.15 -17.45
N LEU A 73 -2.70 5.24 -16.67
CA LEU A 73 -1.54 6.10 -16.40
C LEU A 73 -0.42 5.37 -15.64
N LEU A 74 -0.73 4.27 -14.92
CA LEU A 74 0.29 3.45 -14.26
C LEU A 74 1.03 2.51 -15.22
N LEU A 75 0.49 2.29 -16.42
CA LEU A 75 1.10 1.44 -17.46
C LEU A 75 1.89 2.25 -18.50
N GLU A 76 1.67 3.55 -18.57
CA GLU A 76 2.46 4.48 -19.39
C GLU A 76 3.92 4.58 -18.90
#